data_AF-A0AAD7JKC9-F1
#
_entry.id   AF-A0AAD7JKC9-F1
#
_cell.length_a   1.000
_cell.length_b   1.000
_cell.length_c   1.000
_cell.angle_alpha   90.00
_cell.angle_beta   90.00
_cell.angle_gamma   90.00
#
_symmetry.space_group_name_H-M   'P 1'
#
loop_
_entity.id
_entity.type
_entity.pdbx_description
1 polymer ?
#
loop_
_entity_poly.entity_id
_entity_poly.type
_entity_poly.pdbx_seq_one_letter_code
_entity_poly.pdbx_strand_id
1 'polypeptide(L)'
;QPTGLTNTTKVLGARGMPLSLQTIADYATELAGEDVGVNWAKGFKERHPDLKVKWTTGLEECRARSLTRPVVHEYFELLCETIERYDVKPKNIYNMDEK
;
A
#
# COMPACT_ATOMS: atom_id res chain seq x y z
N GLN A 1 -25.71 -10.35 -9.83
CA GLN A 1 -25.80 -9.29 -8.83
C GLN A 1 -24.40 -9.11 -8.25
N PRO A 2 -23.70 -7.97 -8.45
CA PRO A 2 -22.40 -7.78 -7.83
C PRO A 2 -22.62 -7.61 -6.33
N THR A 3 -22.17 -8.58 -5.55
CA THR A 3 -22.25 -8.58 -4.09
C THR A 3 -21.55 -7.36 -3.52
N GLY A 4 -22.02 -6.83 -2.39
CA GLY A 4 -21.51 -5.60 -1.78
C GLY A 4 -19.97 -5.52 -1.73
N LEU A 5 -19.31 -6.65 -1.43
CA LEU A 5 -17.85 -6.73 -1.38
C LEU A 5 -17.14 -6.45 -2.72
N THR A 6 -17.69 -6.89 -3.86
CA THR A 6 -17.09 -6.60 -5.17
C THR A 6 -17.08 -5.10 -5.48
N ASN A 7 -18.14 -4.39 -5.10
CA ASN A 7 -18.23 -2.94 -5.24
C ASN A 7 -17.28 -2.23 -4.25
N THR A 8 -17.25 -2.66 -2.99
CA THR A 8 -16.31 -2.14 -1.99
C THR A 8 -14.86 -2.28 -2.46
N THR A 9 -14.52 -3.44 -3.01
CA THR A 9 -13.17 -3.71 -3.54
C THR A 9 -12.81 -2.76 -4.70
N LYS A 10 -13.75 -2.47 -5.61
CA LYS A 10 -13.54 -1.49 -6.69
C LYS A 10 -13.33 -0.08 -6.15
N VAL A 11 -14.11 0.34 -5.15
CA VAL A 11 -14.00 1.67 -4.53
C VAL A 11 -12.66 1.84 -3.82
N LEU A 12 -12.22 0.84 -3.06
CA LEU A 12 -10.93 0.88 -2.38
C LEU A 12 -9.77 0.99 -3.38
N GLY A 13 -9.83 0.21 -4.47
CA GLY A 13 -8.82 0.26 -5.52
C GLY A 13 -8.77 1.61 -6.23
N ALA A 14 -9.94 2.21 -6.50
CA ALA A 14 -10.04 3.54 -7.10
C ALA A 14 -9.51 4.66 -6.18
N ARG A 15 -9.60 4.48 -4.85
CA ARG A 15 -9.07 5.42 -3.85
C ARG A 15 -7.55 5.30 -3.64
N GLY A 16 -6.87 4.39 -4.36
CA GLY A 16 -5.45 4.13 -4.15
C GLY A 16 -5.15 3.50 -2.79
N MET A 17 -6.16 2.95 -2.11
CA MET A 17 -5.96 2.26 -0.85
C MET A 17 -5.29 0.92 -1.13
N PRO A 18 -4.20 0.58 -0.41
CA PRO A 18 -3.53 -0.69 -0.60
C PRO A 18 -4.51 -1.84 -0.30
N LEU A 19 -4.77 -2.66 -1.30
CA LEU A 19 -5.66 -3.82 -1.20
C LEU A 19 -4.82 -5.06 -0.94
N SER A 20 -4.73 -5.46 0.33
CA SER A 20 -4.14 -6.73 0.74
C SER A 20 -5.22 -7.84 0.80
N LEU A 21 -4.78 -9.10 0.81
CA LEU A 21 -5.69 -10.23 1.05
C LEU A 21 -6.31 -10.16 2.45
N GLN A 22 -5.57 -9.64 3.43
CA GLN A 22 -6.06 -9.48 4.80
C GLN A 22 -7.21 -8.48 4.85
N THR A 23 -7.05 -7.30 4.24
CA THR A 23 -8.11 -6.29 4.21
C THR A 23 -9.39 -6.83 3.58
N ILE A 24 -9.28 -7.62 2.50
CA ILE A 24 -10.45 -8.25 1.88
C ILE A 24 -11.07 -9.32 2.78
N ALA A 25 -10.27 -10.08 3.53
CA ALA A 25 -10.78 -11.03 4.51
C ALA A 25 -11.50 -10.30 5.65
N ASP A 26 -10.94 -9.22 6.19
CA ASP A 26 -11.53 -8.43 7.28
C ASP A 26 -12.90 -7.87 6.89
N TYR A 27 -13.01 -7.27 5.70
CA TYR A 27 -14.30 -6.80 5.18
C TYR A 27 -15.28 -7.94 4.95
N ALA A 28 -14.81 -9.10 4.48
CA ALA A 28 -15.68 -10.25 4.28
C ALA A 28 -16.20 -10.82 5.61
N THR A 29 -15.35 -10.85 6.65
CA THR A 29 -15.72 -11.21 8.02
C THR A 29 -16.76 -10.23 8.58
N GLU A 30 -16.55 -8.92 8.41
CA GLU A 30 -17.52 -7.91 8.85
C GLU A 30 -18.88 -8.07 8.17
N LEU A 31 -18.90 -8.33 6.86
CA LEU A 31 -20.13 -8.55 6.09
C LEU A 31 -20.83 -9.88 6.42
N ALA A 32 -20.06 -10.94 6.72
CA ALA A 32 -20.59 -12.25 7.07
C ALA A 32 -21.06 -12.33 8.53
N GLY A 33 -20.51 -11.50 9.40
CA GLY A 33 -20.72 -11.57 10.85
C GLY A 33 -19.95 -12.71 11.53
N GLU A 34 -19.09 -13.40 10.80
CA GLU A 34 -18.27 -14.52 11.27
C GLU A 34 -16.93 -14.56 10.51
N ASP A 35 -15.92 -15.22 11.10
CA ASP A 35 -14.61 -15.34 10.48
C ASP A 35 -14.66 -16.13 9.17
N VAL A 36 -14.20 -15.50 8.09
CA VAL A 36 -14.00 -16.21 6.82
C VAL A 36 -12.77 -17.10 6.89
N GLY A 37 -12.81 -18.25 6.21
CA GLY A 37 -11.68 -19.18 6.20
C GLY A 37 -10.38 -18.54 5.67
N VAL A 38 -9.23 -19.01 6.16
CA VAL A 38 -7.89 -18.44 5.86
C VAL A 38 -7.56 -18.32 4.36
N ASN A 39 -8.13 -19.20 3.53
CA ASN A 39 -7.93 -19.21 2.08
C ASN A 39 -9.02 -18.47 1.29
N TRP A 40 -10.03 -17.92 1.98
CA TRP A 40 -11.21 -17.36 1.35
C TRP A 40 -10.87 -16.16 0.46
N ALA A 41 -10.03 -15.24 0.95
CA ALA A 41 -9.61 -14.06 0.19
C ALA A 41 -8.82 -14.43 -1.07
N LYS A 42 -7.99 -15.48 -1.01
CA LYS A 42 -7.29 -16.01 -2.18
C LYS A 42 -8.28 -16.55 -3.23
N GLY A 43 -9.24 -17.36 -2.79
CA GLY A 43 -10.30 -17.86 -3.68
C GLY A 43 -11.19 -16.75 -4.25
N PHE A 44 -11.48 -15.71 -3.47
CA PHE A 44 -12.22 -14.52 -3.95
C PHE A 44 -11.45 -13.82 -5.07
N LYS A 45 -10.15 -13.58 -4.88
CA LYS A 45 -9.27 -13.02 -5.90
C LYS A 45 -9.28 -13.86 -7.18
N GLU A 46 -9.19 -15.18 -7.07
CA GLU A 46 -9.19 -16.10 -8.21
C GLU A 46 -10.54 -16.12 -8.97
N ARG A 47 -11.66 -15.99 -8.25
CA ARG A 47 -13.01 -15.96 -8.86
C ARG A 47 -13.37 -14.64 -9.54
N HIS A 48 -12.68 -13.55 -9.20
CA HIS A 48 -12.99 -12.20 -9.69
C HIS A 48 -11.80 -11.55 -10.43
N PRO A 49 -11.33 -12.14 -11.54
CA PRO A 49 -10.23 -11.58 -12.34
C PRO A 49 -10.61 -10.26 -13.05
N ASP A 50 -11.90 -9.95 -13.16
CA ASP A 50 -12.44 -8.71 -13.74
C ASP A 50 -12.20 -7.48 -12.85
N LEU A 51 -11.88 -7.70 -11.57
CA LEU A 51 -11.45 -6.64 -10.67
C LEU A 51 -10.10 -6.11 -11.15
N LYS A 52 -10.12 -4.92 -11.79
CA LYS A 52 -8.92 -4.15 -12.19
C LYS A 52 -8.17 -3.55 -10.98
N VAL A 53 -7.99 -4.35 -9.95
CA VAL A 53 -7.40 -3.95 -8.67
C VAL A 53 -5.92 -4.30 -8.68
N LYS A 54 -5.09 -3.34 -8.26
CA LYS A 54 -3.70 -3.61 -7.94
C LYS A 54 -3.65 -4.14 -6.51
N TRP A 55 -3.32 -5.41 -6.37
CA TRP A 55 -3.11 -6.05 -5.07
C TRP A 55 -1.76 -5.62 -4.51
N THR A 56 -1.72 -5.24 -3.24
CA THR A 56 -0.47 -4.92 -2.56
C THR A 56 0.40 -6.17 -2.52
N THR A 57 1.64 -6.05 -2.96
CA THR A 57 2.63 -7.13 -2.83
C THR A 57 3.27 -7.07 -1.45
N GLY A 58 3.86 -8.18 -0.99
CA GLY A 58 4.56 -8.18 0.30
C GLY A 58 5.68 -7.14 0.39
N LEU A 59 6.31 -6.78 -0.75
CA LEU A 59 7.32 -5.72 -0.79
C LEU A 59 6.71 -4.33 -0.56
N GLU A 60 5.59 -4.02 -1.22
CA GLU A 60 4.91 -2.73 -1.06
C GLU A 60 4.36 -2.57 0.36
N GLU A 61 3.85 -3.65 0.95
CA GLU A 61 3.43 -3.66 2.35
C GLU A 61 4.60 -3.43 3.31
N CYS A 62 5.74 -4.07 3.06
CA CYS A 62 6.96 -3.88 3.86
C CYS A 62 7.43 -2.42 3.76
N ARG A 63 7.47 -1.84 2.55
CA ARG A 63 7.80 -0.42 2.33
C ARG A 63 6.85 0.50 3.08
N ALA A 64 5.54 0.29 2.97
CA ALA A 64 4.54 1.09 3.67
C ALA A 64 4.72 1.01 5.20
N ARG A 65 5.02 -0.17 5.73
CA ARG A 65 5.30 -0.38 7.16
C ARG A 65 6.61 0.27 7.61
N SER A 66 7.63 0.30 6.77
CA SER A 66 8.92 0.92 7.07
C SER A 66 8.89 2.45 7.05
N LEU A 67 7.92 3.06 6.36
CA LEU A 67 7.71 4.51 6.29
C LEU A 67 7.04 5.07 7.56
N THR A 68 7.62 4.79 8.72
CA THR A 68 7.15 5.33 10.00
C THR A 68 7.61 6.78 10.18
N ARG A 69 6.89 7.57 10.99
CA ARG A 69 7.25 8.97 11.27
C ARG A 69 8.70 9.14 11.76
N PRO A 70 9.20 8.33 12.72
CA PRO A 70 10.59 8.43 13.17
C PRO A 70 11.60 8.17 12.05
N VAL A 71 11.39 7.10 11.26
CA VAL A 71 12.29 6.74 10.15
C VAL A 71 12.35 7.83 9.09
N VAL A 72 11.19 8.38 8.72
CA VAL A 72 11.11 9.48 7.74
C VAL A 72 11.77 10.74 8.30
N HIS A 73 11.58 11.03 9.58
CA HIS A 73 12.20 12.18 10.23
C HIS A 73 13.72 12.07 10.29
N GLU A 74 14.25 10.93 10.79
CA GLU A 74 15.69 10.65 10.85
C GLU A 74 16.35 10.73 9.47
N TYR A 75 15.67 10.25 8.43
CA TYR A 75 16.14 10.38 7.04
C TYR A 75 16.32 11.85 6.63
N PHE A 76 15.34 12.71 6.89
CA PHE A 76 15.42 14.12 6.52
C PHE A 76 16.40 14.90 7.39
N GLU A 77 16.54 14.57 8.68
CA GLU A 77 17.59 15.15 9.52
C GLU A 77 18.99 14.84 8.96
N LEU A 78 19.27 13.57 8.70
CA LEU A 78 20.56 13.15 8.11
C LEU A 78 20.82 13.81 6.75
N LEU A 79 19.77 13.96 5.93
CA LEU A 79 19.87 14.63 4.64
C LEU A 79 20.25 16.11 4.80
N CYS A 80 19.55 16.83 5.68
CA CYS A 80 19.83 18.23 5.97
C CYS A 80 21.26 18.42 6.51
N GLU A 81 21.67 17.61 7.49
CA GLU A 81 23.03 17.64 8.04
C GLU A 81 24.10 17.40 6.96
N THR A 82 23.83 16.47 6.04
CA THR A 82 24.75 16.16 4.94
C THR A 82 24.86 17.33 3.96
N ILE A 83 23.72 17.95 3.61
CA ILE A 83 23.70 19.13 2.74
C ILE A 83 24.51 20.28 3.36
N GLU A 84 24.31 20.55 4.65
CA GLU A 84 25.03 21.60 5.38
C GLU A 84 26.51 21.28 5.52
N ARG A 85 26.87 20.05 5.91
CA ARG A 85 28.27 19.62 6.13
C ARG A 85 29.13 19.75 4.87
N TYR A 86 28.55 19.49 3.70
CA TYR A 86 29.29 19.48 2.44
C TYR A 86 28.98 20.68 1.54
N ASP A 87 28.24 21.69 2.03
CA ASP A 87 27.79 22.86 1.25
C ASP A 87 27.18 22.45 -0.11
N VAL A 88 26.31 21.44 -0.08
CA VAL A 88 25.70 20.90 -1.31
C VAL A 88 24.75 21.95 -1.88
N LYS A 89 25.15 22.54 -3.01
CA LYS A 89 24.33 23.55 -3.70
C LYS A 89 23.04 22.90 -4.22
N PRO A 90 21.87 23.56 -4.10
CA PRO A 90 20.59 23.00 -4.57
C PRO A 90 20.61 22.53 -6.03
N LYS A 91 21.36 23.23 -6.90
CA LYS A 91 21.55 22.86 -8.31
C LYS A 91 22.29 21.54 -8.56
N ASN A 92 22.92 20.98 -7.52
CA ASN A 92 23.63 19.70 -7.55
C ASN A 92 22.81 18.58 -6.89
N ILE A 93 21.58 18.87 -6.45
CA ILE A 93 20.64 17.87 -5.97
C ILE A 93 19.82 17.43 -7.18
N TYR A 94 19.97 16.17 -7.55
CA TYR A 94 19.27 15.57 -8.69
C TYR A 94 18.36 14.47 -8.17
N ASN A 95 17.16 14.35 -8.74
CA ASN A 95 16.36 13.17 -8.48
C ASN A 95 16.90 11.97 -9.26
N MET A 96 16.66 10.75 -8.77
CA MET A 96 17.17 9.53 -9.40
C MET A 96 16.60 9.27 -10.81
N ASP A 97 15.46 9.88 -11.15
CA ASP A 97 14.79 9.77 -12.45
C ASP A 97 15.07 10.94 -13.41
N GLU A 98 15.79 11.96 -12.96
CA GLU A 98 16.22 13.07 -13.81
C GLU A 98 17.41 12.62 -14.67
N LYS A 99 17.27 12.72 -15.98
CA LYS A 99 18.33 12.48 -16.98
C LYS A 99 18.70 13.78 -17.69
#